data_AF-A0NAN7-F1
#
_entry.id   AF-A0NAN7-F1
#
_cell.length_a   1.000
_cell.length_b   1.000
_cell.length_c   1.000
_cell.angle_alpha   90.00
_cell.angle_beta   90.00
_cell.angle_gamma   90.00
#
_symmetry.space_group_name_H-M   'P 1'
#
loop_
_entity.id
_entity.type
_entity.pdbx_description
1 polymer ?
#
loop_
_entity_poly.entity_id
_entity_poly.type
_entity_poly.pdbx_seq_one_letter_code
_entity_poly.pdbx_strand_id
1 'polypeptide(L)'
;QDPDSMGNAAERLLGLSPEQIQELSKDILFGQLRLVIAMMTIEEINSDRDKLLENISNNVDTELKKIGLKLINVNITDIKDESGYIEALGKEAAAKAINEAKVSVAEQEKMGETGKADADHQAIGKAEAERDARIATSMANSLAVRGENEAKITIANSDAERREREAEALKLATAAEKVQAAKALEESYVAEQKAEAARAERERSTQNANIVVPAEIAKQKAIIEAEAQAEKIRLQAKGEADAIFAKMDAEAKGLFEILTKQAEGYDQVVKAAGGDTNSAFQLLILEKLPELVKTQVEAVKGIKIDKVTVWDGNGNNENGNTSTANFVSGMMKSVPPLNDLFNMAGLNLPSYLKGK
;
A
#
# COMPACT_ATOMS: atom_id res chain seq x y z
N GLN A 1 -45.12 -83.51 87.48
CA GLN A 1 -43.70 -83.18 87.66
C GLN A 1 -42.98 -83.85 86.52
N ASP A 2 -42.31 -83.09 85.66
CA ASP A 2 -41.53 -83.68 84.56
C ASP A 2 -40.33 -84.45 85.15
N PRO A 3 -40.23 -85.77 84.94
CA PRO A 3 -39.14 -86.59 85.49
C PRO A 3 -37.75 -86.10 85.06
N ASP A 4 -37.67 -85.51 83.86
CA ASP A 4 -36.42 -85.03 83.26
C ASP A 4 -35.86 -83.77 83.95
N SER A 5 -36.71 -82.89 84.47
CA SER A 5 -36.26 -81.68 85.17
C SER A 5 -35.61 -81.99 86.52
N MET A 6 -36.05 -83.04 87.21
CA MET A 6 -35.47 -83.45 88.49
C MET A 6 -34.08 -84.09 88.32
N GLY A 7 -33.87 -84.88 87.26
CA GLY A 7 -32.56 -85.43 86.92
C GLY A 7 -31.54 -84.34 86.58
N ASN A 8 -31.94 -83.38 85.74
CA ASN A 8 -31.10 -82.24 85.36
C ASN A 8 -30.75 -81.35 86.57
N ALA A 9 -31.71 -81.11 87.48
CA ALA A 9 -31.45 -80.38 88.72
C ALA A 9 -30.43 -81.10 89.61
N ALA A 10 -30.56 -82.42 89.76
CA ALA A 10 -29.66 -83.22 90.58
C ALA A 10 -28.24 -83.34 89.99
N GLU A 11 -28.08 -83.21 88.67
CA GLU A 11 -26.76 -83.24 88.03
C GLU A 11 -26.10 -81.85 88.01
N ARG A 12 -26.86 -80.78 87.76
CA ARG A 12 -26.32 -79.44 87.52
C ARG A 12 -26.34 -78.50 88.73
N LEU A 13 -27.23 -78.74 89.70
CA LEU A 13 -27.38 -77.88 90.89
C LEU A 13 -26.77 -78.51 92.15
N LEU A 14 -26.32 -79.77 92.09
CA LEU A 14 -25.76 -80.48 93.23
C LEU A 14 -24.38 -79.91 93.59
N GLY A 15 -24.25 -79.38 94.81
CA GLY A 15 -23.01 -78.79 95.34
C GLY A 15 -22.88 -77.27 95.15
N LEU A 16 -23.86 -76.62 94.51
CA LEU A 16 -23.93 -75.16 94.42
C LEU A 16 -24.66 -74.55 95.62
N SER A 17 -24.22 -73.36 96.05
CA SER A 17 -24.97 -72.58 97.04
C SER A 17 -26.22 -71.94 96.42
N PRO A 18 -27.25 -71.58 97.22
CA PRO A 18 -28.43 -70.87 96.73
C PRO A 18 -28.09 -69.59 95.97
N GLU A 19 -27.04 -68.86 96.38
CA GLU A 19 -26.56 -67.65 95.71
C GLU A 19 -25.97 -67.96 94.33
N GLN A 20 -25.22 -69.05 94.20
CA GLN A 20 -24.66 -69.50 92.92
C GLN A 20 -25.76 -69.97 91.96
N ILE A 21 -26.81 -70.63 92.48
CA ILE A 21 -27.97 -71.02 91.68
C ILE A 21 -28.73 -69.78 91.19
N GLN A 22 -28.85 -68.75 92.03
CA GLN A 22 -29.45 -67.46 91.64
C GLN A 22 -28.63 -66.75 90.56
N GLU A 23 -27.30 -66.73 90.70
CA GLU A 23 -26.39 -66.13 89.71
C GLU A 23 -26.46 -66.86 88.36
N LEU A 24 -26.40 -68.19 88.38
CA LEU A 24 -26.56 -69.02 87.18
C LEU A 24 -27.91 -68.78 86.49
N SER A 25 -28.99 -68.70 87.27
CA SER A 25 -30.33 -68.41 86.74
C SER A 25 -30.41 -67.01 86.15
N LYS A 26 -29.78 -66.02 86.80
CA LYS A 26 -29.71 -64.64 86.34
C LYS A 26 -28.94 -64.52 85.02
N ASP A 27 -27.85 -65.26 84.85
CA ASP A 27 -27.07 -65.28 83.62
C ASP A 27 -27.85 -65.90 82.45
N ILE A 28 -28.57 -67.01 82.70
CA ILE A 28 -29.44 -67.63 81.70
C ILE A 28 -30.58 -66.69 81.32
N LEU A 29 -31.22 -66.05 82.31
CA LEU A 29 -32.29 -65.08 82.09
C LEU A 29 -31.79 -63.90 81.24
N PHE A 30 -30.65 -63.30 81.57
CA PHE A 30 -30.10 -62.21 80.75
C PHE A 30 -29.65 -62.64 79.37
N GLY A 31 -29.09 -63.85 79.23
CA GLY A 31 -28.72 -64.41 77.94
C GLY A 31 -29.94 -64.56 77.02
N GLN A 32 -31.03 -65.12 77.53
CA GLN A 32 -32.26 -65.31 76.76
C GLN A 32 -33.02 -64.00 76.50
N LEU A 33 -33.10 -63.09 77.48
CA LEU A 33 -33.67 -61.76 77.28
C LEU A 33 -32.93 -60.99 76.17
N ARG A 34 -31.59 -61.08 76.14
CA ARG A 34 -30.79 -60.45 75.09
C ARG A 34 -31.08 -61.03 73.71
N LEU A 35 -31.25 -62.35 73.60
CA LEU A 35 -31.56 -63.01 72.34
C LEU A 35 -32.93 -62.58 71.80
N VAL A 36 -33.95 -62.54 72.67
CA VAL A 36 -35.31 -62.14 72.28
C VAL A 36 -35.38 -60.66 71.87
N ILE A 37 -34.70 -59.77 72.61
CA ILE A 37 -34.61 -58.35 72.26
C ILE A 37 -33.89 -58.16 70.92
N ALA A 38 -32.88 -58.97 70.61
CA ALA A 38 -32.15 -58.89 69.35
C ALA A 38 -32.97 -59.38 68.13
N MET A 39 -34.01 -60.19 68.35
CA MET A 39 -34.85 -60.74 67.28
C MET A 39 -36.06 -59.84 66.96
N MET A 40 -36.40 -58.90 67.83
CA MET A 40 -37.54 -57.98 67.67
C MET A 40 -37.07 -56.56 67.35
N THR A 41 -37.91 -55.81 66.64
CA THR A 41 -37.67 -54.38 66.39
C THR A 41 -38.06 -53.54 67.62
N ILE A 42 -37.47 -52.35 67.75
CA ILE A 42 -37.75 -51.44 68.89
C ILE A 42 -39.23 -51.03 68.90
N GLU A 43 -39.83 -50.88 67.73
CA GLU A 43 -41.25 -50.57 67.54
C GLU A 43 -42.12 -51.71 68.05
N GLU A 44 -41.84 -52.96 67.66
CA GLU A 44 -42.58 -54.14 68.13
C GLU A 44 -42.46 -54.35 69.64
N ILE A 45 -41.27 -54.13 70.21
CA ILE A 45 -41.02 -54.20 71.66
C ILE A 45 -41.91 -53.21 72.43
N ASN A 46 -42.17 -52.03 71.85
CA ASN A 46 -42.99 -51.01 72.48
C ASN A 46 -44.50 -51.16 72.18
N SER A 47 -44.87 -51.56 70.95
CA SER A 47 -46.26 -51.63 70.51
C SER A 47 -46.98 -52.90 70.94
N ASP A 48 -46.25 -54.02 71.07
CA ASP A 48 -46.84 -55.34 71.33
C ASP A 48 -46.14 -56.05 72.50
N ARG A 49 -46.58 -55.69 73.71
CA ARG A 49 -46.03 -56.22 74.96
C ARG A 49 -46.38 -57.70 75.17
N ASP A 50 -47.52 -58.14 74.69
CA ASP A 50 -47.98 -59.52 74.88
C ASP A 50 -47.13 -60.49 74.06
N LYS A 51 -46.83 -60.14 72.80
CA LYS A 51 -45.91 -60.89 71.94
C LYS A 51 -44.49 -60.96 72.52
N LEU A 52 -44.01 -59.88 73.12
CA LEU A 52 -42.71 -59.87 73.79
C LEU A 52 -42.69 -60.83 75.00
N LEU A 53 -43.73 -60.79 75.84
CA LEU A 53 -43.85 -61.67 77.02
C LEU A 53 -43.92 -63.14 76.62
N GLU A 54 -44.66 -63.47 75.56
CA GLU A 54 -44.75 -64.84 75.03
C GLU A 54 -43.39 -65.36 74.55
N ASN A 55 -42.66 -64.54 73.78
CA ASN A 55 -41.33 -64.90 73.29
C ASN A 55 -40.32 -65.07 74.43
N ILE A 56 -40.36 -64.21 75.45
CA ILE A 56 -39.49 -64.35 76.62
C ILE A 56 -39.84 -65.62 77.39
N SER A 57 -41.12 -65.85 77.67
CA SER A 57 -41.58 -67.01 78.45
C SER A 57 -41.17 -68.33 77.81
N ASN A 58 -41.38 -68.48 76.49
CA ASN A 58 -41.08 -69.71 75.76
C ASN A 58 -39.56 -70.04 75.73
N ASN A 59 -38.72 -69.03 75.48
CA ASN A 59 -37.27 -69.22 75.40
C ASN A 59 -36.65 -69.43 76.79
N VAL A 60 -37.08 -68.65 77.78
CA VAL A 60 -36.59 -68.77 79.16
C VAL A 60 -37.03 -70.09 79.80
N ASP A 61 -38.28 -70.52 79.61
CA ASP A 61 -38.78 -71.78 80.17
C ASP A 61 -38.01 -72.99 79.62
N THR A 62 -37.67 -72.98 78.32
CA THR A 62 -36.87 -74.03 77.68
C THR A 62 -35.45 -74.13 78.27
N GLU A 63 -34.79 -73.00 78.52
CA GLU A 63 -33.43 -73.00 79.11
C GLU A 63 -33.42 -73.31 80.60
N LEU A 64 -34.38 -72.77 81.37
CA LEU A 64 -34.50 -73.07 82.80
C LEU A 64 -34.79 -74.56 83.04
N LYS A 65 -35.57 -75.21 82.16
CA LYS A 65 -35.80 -76.66 82.23
C LYS A 65 -34.53 -77.51 82.09
N LYS A 66 -33.54 -77.05 81.32
CA LYS A 66 -32.24 -77.75 81.15
C LYS A 66 -31.38 -77.74 82.41
N ILE A 67 -31.58 -76.78 83.31
CA ILE A 67 -30.94 -76.74 84.63
C ILE A 67 -31.84 -77.23 85.75
N GLY A 68 -33.08 -77.63 85.42
CA GLY A 68 -34.05 -78.18 86.37
C GLY A 68 -34.87 -77.13 87.13
N LEU A 69 -34.94 -75.89 86.63
CA LEU A 69 -35.79 -74.82 87.16
C LEU A 69 -37.04 -74.64 86.31
N LYS A 70 -38.12 -74.15 86.93
CA LYS A 70 -39.39 -73.88 86.24
C LYS A 70 -39.73 -72.40 86.32
N LEU A 71 -40.11 -71.82 85.19
CA LEU A 71 -40.63 -70.47 85.13
C LEU A 71 -42.09 -70.45 85.64
N ILE A 72 -42.40 -69.52 86.55
CA ILE A 72 -43.76 -69.35 87.08
C ILE A 72 -44.46 -68.20 86.37
N ASN A 73 -43.83 -67.03 86.35
CA ASN A 73 -44.34 -65.84 85.69
C ASN A 73 -43.20 -64.89 85.34
N VAL A 74 -43.36 -64.11 84.27
CA VAL A 74 -42.48 -63.02 83.86
C VAL A 74 -43.35 -61.79 83.64
N ASN A 75 -42.94 -60.68 84.26
CA ASN A 75 -43.53 -59.37 84.03
C ASN A 75 -42.44 -58.38 83.65
N ILE A 76 -42.79 -57.41 82.82
CA ILE A 76 -41.90 -56.32 82.42
C ILE A 76 -42.41 -55.05 83.08
N THR A 77 -41.55 -54.40 83.87
CA THR A 77 -41.90 -53.18 84.60
C THR A 77 -41.79 -51.95 83.71
N ASP A 78 -40.65 -51.77 83.04
CA ASP A 78 -40.38 -50.59 82.23
C ASP A 78 -39.37 -50.92 81.11
N ILE A 79 -39.50 -50.22 79.98
CA ILE A 79 -38.59 -50.34 78.83
C ILE A 79 -38.02 -48.95 78.56
N LYS A 80 -36.70 -48.82 78.71
CA LYS A 80 -36.00 -47.56 78.49
C LYS A 80 -34.89 -47.76 77.47
N ASP A 81 -34.66 -46.70 76.72
CA ASP A 81 -33.58 -46.61 75.74
C ASP A 81 -32.66 -45.44 76.12
N GLU A 82 -31.34 -45.66 76.01
CA GLU A 82 -30.32 -44.64 76.27
C GLU A 82 -30.35 -43.52 75.22
N SER A 83 -30.79 -43.82 74.00
CA SER A 83 -30.85 -42.83 72.91
C SER A 83 -32.09 -41.92 72.93
N GLY A 84 -33.08 -42.25 73.77
CA GLY A 84 -34.34 -41.50 73.88
C GLY A 84 -35.32 -41.71 72.71
N TYR A 85 -35.05 -42.67 71.82
CA TYR A 85 -35.85 -42.92 70.62
C TYR A 85 -37.30 -43.31 70.94
N ILE A 86 -37.49 -44.18 71.93
CA ILE A 86 -38.82 -44.65 72.37
C ILE A 86 -39.68 -43.50 72.91
N GLU A 87 -39.07 -42.55 73.64
CA GLU A 87 -39.77 -41.38 74.15
C GLU A 87 -40.20 -40.43 73.02
N ALA A 88 -39.33 -40.24 72.01
CA ALA A 88 -39.64 -39.43 70.84
C ALA A 88 -40.77 -40.04 70.00
N LEU A 89 -40.76 -41.36 69.80
CA LEU A 89 -41.81 -42.09 69.08
C LEU A 89 -43.18 -41.94 69.77
N GLY A 90 -43.22 -42.02 71.10
CA GLY A 90 -44.45 -41.80 71.87
C GLY A 90 -45.00 -40.38 71.74
N LYS A 91 -44.12 -39.35 71.72
CA LYS A 91 -44.52 -37.95 71.51
C LYS A 91 -45.04 -37.71 70.10
N GLU A 92 -44.43 -38.31 69.08
CA GLU A 92 -44.88 -38.20 67.70
C GLU A 92 -46.24 -38.85 67.48
N ALA A 93 -46.44 -40.07 67.98
CA ALA A 93 -47.72 -40.76 67.88
C ALA A 93 -48.86 -39.97 68.56
N ALA A 94 -48.60 -39.39 69.73
CA ALA A 94 -49.56 -38.53 70.44
C ALA A 94 -49.87 -37.25 69.65
N ALA A 95 -48.85 -36.58 69.10
CA ALA A 95 -49.03 -35.37 68.30
C ALA A 95 -49.82 -35.64 67.02
N LYS A 96 -49.56 -36.78 66.35
CA LYS A 96 -50.28 -37.21 65.16
C LYS A 96 -51.76 -37.46 65.45
N ALA A 97 -52.08 -38.19 66.52
CA ALA A 97 -53.45 -38.44 66.94
C ALA A 97 -54.22 -37.14 67.26
N ILE A 98 -53.55 -36.18 67.92
CA ILE A 98 -54.14 -34.86 68.21
C ILE A 98 -54.40 -34.08 66.92
N ASN A 99 -53.48 -34.13 65.96
CA ASN A 99 -53.63 -33.41 64.70
C ASN A 99 -54.75 -34.02 63.83
N GLU A 100 -54.80 -35.34 63.72
CA GLU A 100 -55.88 -36.04 63.03
C GLU A 100 -57.25 -35.72 63.65
N ALA A 101 -57.35 -35.68 64.99
CA ALA A 101 -58.56 -35.25 65.66
C ALA A 101 -58.94 -33.79 65.33
N LYS A 102 -57.97 -32.87 65.30
CA LYS A 102 -58.21 -31.45 64.93
C LYS A 102 -58.66 -31.30 63.49
N VAL A 103 -58.04 -32.02 62.55
CA VAL A 103 -58.44 -32.02 61.13
C VAL A 103 -59.86 -32.53 60.99
N SER A 104 -60.20 -33.65 61.66
CA SER A 104 -61.55 -34.20 61.64
C SER A 104 -62.59 -33.22 62.19
N VAL A 105 -62.28 -32.51 63.29
CA VAL A 105 -63.18 -31.48 63.85
C VAL A 105 -63.35 -30.31 62.88
N ALA A 106 -62.27 -29.80 62.29
CA ALA A 106 -62.32 -28.70 61.34
C ALA A 106 -63.08 -29.06 60.05
N GLU A 107 -62.96 -30.29 59.56
CA GLU A 107 -63.73 -30.78 58.42
C GLU A 107 -65.23 -30.87 58.74
N GLN A 108 -65.58 -31.36 59.94
CA GLN A 108 -66.97 -31.42 60.40
C GLN A 108 -67.57 -30.03 60.63
N GLU A 109 -66.80 -29.08 61.17
CA GLU A 109 -67.23 -27.69 61.30
C GLU A 109 -67.46 -27.05 59.92
N LYS A 110 -66.54 -27.22 58.98
CA LYS A 110 -66.70 -26.73 57.60
C LYS A 110 -67.92 -27.34 56.91
N MET A 111 -68.16 -28.64 57.09
CA MET A 111 -69.37 -29.30 56.58
C MET A 111 -70.64 -28.77 57.24
N GLY A 112 -70.61 -28.55 58.56
CA GLY A 112 -71.73 -27.97 59.30
C GLY A 112 -72.04 -26.52 58.91
N GLU A 113 -71.03 -25.70 58.68
CA GLU A 113 -71.19 -24.33 58.19
C GLU A 113 -71.73 -24.30 56.76
N THR A 114 -71.25 -25.19 55.88
CA THR A 114 -71.77 -25.33 54.52
C THR A 114 -73.23 -25.80 54.54
N GLY A 115 -73.57 -26.77 55.39
CA GLY A 115 -74.95 -27.25 55.56
C GLY A 115 -75.91 -26.20 56.16
N LYS A 116 -75.42 -25.32 57.03
CA LYS A 116 -76.17 -24.15 57.51
C LYS A 116 -76.34 -23.08 56.43
N ALA A 117 -75.29 -22.79 55.66
CA ALA A 117 -75.35 -21.84 54.56
C ALA A 117 -76.31 -22.29 53.45
N ASP A 118 -76.35 -23.60 53.14
CA ASP A 118 -77.30 -24.17 52.18
C ASP A 118 -78.76 -24.17 52.70
N ALA A 119 -78.95 -24.22 54.03
CA ALA A 119 -80.28 -24.13 54.66
C ALA A 119 -80.82 -22.69 54.71
N ASP A 120 -79.97 -21.68 54.92
CA ASP A 120 -80.37 -20.27 54.98
C ASP A 120 -80.48 -19.58 53.59
N HIS A 121 -79.90 -20.16 52.53
CA HIS A 121 -79.83 -19.53 51.20
C HIS A 121 -80.60 -20.24 50.07
N GLN A 122 -81.78 -20.80 50.35
CA GLN A 122 -82.69 -21.22 49.27
C GLN A 122 -83.52 -20.03 48.77
N ALA A 123 -82.90 -19.17 47.94
CA ALA A 123 -83.48 -18.57 46.71
C ALA A 123 -82.89 -17.18 46.37
N ILE A 124 -82.60 -16.32 47.36
CA ILE A 124 -82.27 -14.90 47.08
C ILE A 124 -80.75 -14.67 46.99
N GLY A 125 -79.93 -15.32 47.84
CA GLY A 125 -78.47 -15.11 47.85
C GLY A 125 -77.71 -15.75 46.67
N LYS A 126 -78.30 -16.76 46.00
CA LYS A 126 -77.61 -17.53 44.94
C LYS A 126 -77.38 -16.70 43.67
N ALA A 127 -78.38 -15.91 43.26
CA ALA A 127 -78.27 -15.05 42.08
C ALA A 127 -77.31 -13.87 42.31
N GLU A 128 -77.28 -13.33 43.54
CA GLU A 128 -76.41 -12.21 43.89
C GLU A 128 -74.95 -12.66 44.02
N ALA A 129 -74.69 -13.78 44.70
CA ALA A 129 -73.36 -14.39 44.76
C ALA A 129 -72.83 -14.79 43.37
N GLU A 130 -73.68 -15.32 42.49
CA GLU A 130 -73.28 -15.70 41.13
C GLU A 130 -73.01 -14.48 40.24
N ARG A 131 -73.76 -13.40 40.42
CA ARG A 131 -73.51 -12.11 39.76
C ARG A 131 -72.15 -11.54 40.20
N ASP A 132 -71.88 -11.51 41.50
CA ASP A 132 -70.65 -10.95 42.05
C ASP A 132 -69.43 -11.77 41.61
N ALA A 133 -69.55 -13.10 41.60
CA ALA A 133 -68.51 -13.98 41.07
C ALA A 133 -68.21 -13.69 39.58
N ARG A 134 -69.24 -13.49 38.75
CA ARG A 134 -69.02 -13.13 37.33
C ARG A 134 -68.39 -11.76 37.14
N ILE A 135 -68.78 -10.77 37.95
CA ILE A 135 -68.20 -9.42 37.91
C ILE A 135 -66.73 -9.47 38.30
N ALA A 136 -66.39 -10.13 39.41
CA ALA A 136 -65.02 -10.30 39.86
C ALA A 136 -64.15 -11.00 38.82
N THR A 137 -64.66 -12.09 38.22
CA THR A 137 -63.96 -12.82 37.15
C THR A 137 -63.74 -11.95 35.92
N SER A 138 -64.76 -11.18 35.51
CA SER A 138 -64.67 -10.28 34.35
C SER A 138 -63.69 -9.13 34.58
N MET A 139 -63.65 -8.56 35.81
CA MET A 139 -62.68 -7.54 36.18
C MET A 139 -61.25 -8.08 36.17
N ALA A 140 -61.03 -9.27 36.74
CA ALA A 140 -59.72 -9.92 36.72
C ALA A 140 -59.23 -10.17 35.29
N ASN A 141 -60.10 -10.69 34.41
CA ASN A 141 -59.79 -10.89 33.00
C ASN A 141 -59.50 -9.57 32.28
N SER A 142 -60.29 -8.51 32.54
CA SER A 142 -60.04 -7.19 31.94
C SER A 142 -58.69 -6.62 32.36
N LEU A 143 -58.31 -6.78 33.63
CA LEU A 143 -57.01 -6.34 34.13
C LEU A 143 -55.86 -7.14 33.50
N ALA A 144 -56.00 -8.46 33.40
CA ALA A 144 -55.02 -9.34 32.77
C ALA A 144 -54.81 -8.97 31.29
N VAL A 145 -55.89 -8.79 30.53
CA VAL A 145 -55.83 -8.38 29.12
C VAL A 145 -55.21 -6.99 28.97
N ARG A 146 -55.49 -6.05 29.89
CA ARG A 146 -54.86 -4.73 29.88
C ARG A 146 -53.34 -4.82 30.09
N GLY A 147 -52.91 -5.59 31.10
CA GLY A 147 -51.50 -5.83 31.36
C GLY A 147 -50.78 -6.52 30.19
N GLU A 148 -51.44 -7.48 29.53
CA GLU A 148 -50.89 -8.15 28.34
C GLU A 148 -50.72 -7.17 27.16
N ASN A 149 -51.69 -6.29 26.92
CA ASN A 149 -51.57 -5.28 25.87
C ASN A 149 -50.47 -4.25 26.18
N GLU A 150 -50.36 -3.81 27.42
CA GLU A 150 -49.32 -2.87 27.85
C GLU A 150 -47.92 -3.49 27.73
N ALA A 151 -47.77 -4.77 28.08
CA ALA A 151 -46.54 -5.53 27.84
C ALA A 151 -46.24 -5.64 26.33
N LYS A 152 -47.23 -5.96 25.49
CA LYS A 152 -47.05 -6.00 24.03
C LYS A 152 -46.64 -4.65 23.44
N ILE A 153 -47.22 -3.56 23.91
CA ILE A 153 -46.85 -2.20 23.48
C ILE A 153 -45.39 -1.89 23.88
N THR A 154 -45.01 -2.24 25.11
CA THR A 154 -43.65 -2.04 25.61
C THR A 154 -42.64 -2.82 24.79
N ILE A 155 -42.92 -4.10 24.52
CA ILE A 155 -42.08 -4.96 23.67
C ILE A 155 -41.95 -4.37 22.26
N ALA A 156 -43.07 -3.95 21.65
CA ALA A 156 -43.06 -3.36 20.31
C ALA A 156 -42.23 -2.06 20.24
N ASN A 157 -42.32 -1.20 21.26
CA ASN A 157 -41.54 0.02 21.36
C ASN A 157 -40.04 -0.28 21.53
N SER A 158 -39.68 -1.21 22.42
CA SER A 158 -38.29 -1.62 22.60
C SER A 158 -37.71 -2.24 21.32
N ASP A 159 -38.49 -3.05 20.60
CA ASP A 159 -38.07 -3.61 19.32
C ASP A 159 -37.90 -2.55 18.23
N ALA A 160 -38.79 -1.54 18.18
CA ALA A 160 -38.67 -0.42 17.27
C ALA A 160 -37.39 0.38 17.55
N GLU A 161 -37.13 0.72 18.82
CA GLU A 161 -35.94 1.45 19.24
C GLU A 161 -34.65 0.66 18.99
N ARG A 162 -34.67 -0.67 19.20
CA ARG A 162 -33.55 -1.55 18.85
C ARG A 162 -33.26 -1.50 17.35
N ARG A 163 -34.30 -1.64 16.50
CA ARG A 163 -34.13 -1.59 15.03
C ARG A 163 -33.62 -0.22 14.55
N GLU A 164 -34.08 0.86 15.16
CA GLU A 164 -33.62 2.21 14.82
C GLU A 164 -32.13 2.38 15.12
N ARG A 165 -31.71 1.99 16.33
CA ARG A 165 -30.29 2.02 16.73
C ARG A 165 -29.41 1.11 15.87
N GLU A 166 -29.90 -0.07 15.50
CA GLU A 166 -29.19 -0.97 14.59
C GLU A 166 -29.03 -0.35 13.20
N ALA A 167 -30.08 0.27 12.65
CA ALA A 167 -30.02 0.93 11.36
C ALA A 167 -29.08 2.15 11.37
N GLU A 168 -29.07 2.93 12.46
CA GLU A 168 -28.15 4.04 12.63
C GLU A 168 -26.69 3.57 12.75
N ALA A 169 -26.43 2.55 13.58
CA ALA A 169 -25.11 1.95 13.71
C ALA A 169 -24.61 1.39 12.37
N LEU A 170 -25.47 0.74 11.59
CA LEU A 170 -25.13 0.22 10.27
C LEU A 170 -24.86 1.34 9.26
N LYS A 171 -25.64 2.43 9.28
CA LYS A 171 -25.35 3.63 8.47
C LYS A 171 -24.00 4.23 8.82
N LEU A 172 -23.68 4.36 10.11
CA LEU A 172 -22.40 4.91 10.56
C LEU A 172 -21.23 4.00 10.14
N ALA A 173 -21.37 2.69 10.34
CA ALA A 173 -20.36 1.70 9.96
C ALA A 173 -20.11 1.72 8.44
N THR A 174 -21.17 1.69 7.63
CA THR A 174 -21.05 1.73 6.16
C THR A 174 -20.50 3.07 5.65
N ALA A 175 -20.85 4.19 6.28
CA ALA A 175 -20.26 5.49 5.95
C ALA A 175 -18.77 5.53 6.31
N ALA A 176 -18.39 5.02 7.48
CA ALA A 176 -17.00 4.94 7.89
C ALA A 176 -16.18 4.05 6.95
N GLU A 177 -16.69 2.88 6.58
CA GLU A 177 -16.07 1.97 5.62
C GLU A 177 -15.86 2.63 4.25
N LYS A 178 -16.89 3.31 3.71
CA LYS A 178 -16.78 4.05 2.45
C LYS A 178 -15.76 5.17 2.51
N VAL A 179 -15.70 5.91 3.62
CA VAL A 179 -14.69 6.98 3.81
C VAL A 179 -13.29 6.40 3.87
N GLN A 180 -13.07 5.29 4.58
CA GLN A 180 -11.76 4.64 4.64
C GLN A 180 -11.35 4.07 3.28
N ALA A 181 -12.28 3.44 2.55
CA ALA A 181 -12.03 2.96 1.20
C ALA A 181 -11.68 4.10 0.22
N ALA A 182 -12.40 5.23 0.30
CA ALA A 182 -12.10 6.42 -0.50
C ALA A 182 -10.71 7.00 -0.19
N LYS A 183 -10.34 7.10 1.10
CA LYS A 183 -9.00 7.57 1.51
C LYS A 183 -7.89 6.64 1.02
N ALA A 184 -8.09 5.32 1.11
CA ALA A 184 -7.12 4.34 0.61
C ALA A 184 -6.93 4.43 -0.91
N LEU A 185 -8.02 4.64 -1.65
CA LEU A 185 -7.96 4.89 -3.10
C LEU A 185 -7.25 6.21 -3.41
N GLU A 186 -7.58 7.30 -2.71
CA GLU A 186 -6.92 8.60 -2.88
C GLU A 186 -5.41 8.51 -2.63
N GLU A 187 -5.00 7.84 -1.56
CA GLU A 187 -3.58 7.60 -1.25
C GLU A 187 -2.89 6.78 -2.35
N SER A 188 -3.57 5.74 -2.87
CA SER A 188 -3.07 4.93 -3.99
C SER A 188 -2.89 5.77 -5.27
N TYR A 189 -3.86 6.62 -5.61
CA TYR A 189 -3.76 7.52 -6.77
C TYR A 189 -2.65 8.57 -6.59
N VAL A 190 -2.45 9.10 -5.38
CA VAL A 190 -1.35 10.04 -5.10
C VAL A 190 0.00 9.33 -5.22
N ALA A 191 0.10 8.09 -4.74
CA ALA A 191 1.31 7.29 -4.90
C ALA A 191 1.61 6.98 -6.38
N GLU A 192 0.58 6.63 -7.17
CA GLU A 192 0.69 6.38 -8.61
C GLU A 192 1.11 7.65 -9.37
N GLN A 193 0.47 8.80 -9.11
CA GLN A 193 0.85 10.08 -9.72
C GLN A 193 2.29 10.47 -9.38
N LYS A 194 2.74 10.27 -8.14
CA LYS A 194 4.14 10.52 -7.76
C LYS A 194 5.10 9.58 -8.47
N ALA A 195 4.76 8.30 -8.58
CA ALA A 195 5.57 7.32 -9.28
C ALA A 195 5.67 7.63 -10.78
N GLU A 196 4.56 8.02 -11.41
CA GLU A 196 4.50 8.38 -12.82
C GLU A 196 5.25 9.68 -13.10
N ALA A 197 5.09 10.70 -12.26
CA ALA A 197 5.88 11.93 -12.35
C ALA A 197 7.39 11.65 -12.23
N ALA A 198 7.80 10.77 -11.32
CA ALA A 198 9.20 10.35 -11.18
C ALA A 198 9.70 9.50 -12.38
N ARG A 199 8.82 8.78 -13.08
CA ARG A 199 9.15 8.09 -14.33
C ARG A 199 9.30 9.08 -15.48
N ALA A 200 8.34 9.99 -15.64
CA ALA A 200 8.37 11.04 -16.66
C ALA A 200 9.61 11.93 -16.53
N GLU A 201 10.00 12.32 -15.32
CA GLU A 201 11.20 13.14 -15.10
C GLU A 201 12.49 12.37 -15.41
N ARG A 202 12.57 11.08 -15.06
CA ARG A 202 13.70 10.21 -15.44
C ARG A 202 13.78 10.03 -16.95
N GLU A 203 12.64 9.83 -17.62
CA GLU A 203 12.59 9.68 -19.07
C GLU A 203 12.99 10.98 -19.76
N ARG A 204 12.47 12.14 -19.32
CA ARG A 204 12.87 13.46 -19.83
C ARG A 204 14.36 13.71 -19.63
N SER A 205 14.90 13.39 -18.45
CA SER A 205 16.33 13.48 -18.17
C SER A 205 17.17 12.58 -19.08
N THR A 206 16.70 11.36 -19.34
CA THR A 206 17.35 10.40 -20.26
C THR A 206 17.31 10.88 -21.71
N GLN A 207 16.17 11.42 -22.17
CA GLN A 207 16.05 12.01 -23.50
C GLN A 207 16.93 13.25 -23.66
N ASN A 208 16.99 14.11 -22.65
CA ASN A 208 17.87 15.28 -22.65
C ASN A 208 19.36 14.86 -22.72
N ALA A 209 19.76 13.88 -21.91
CA ALA A 209 21.12 13.34 -21.93
C ALA A 209 21.48 12.64 -23.26
N ASN A 210 20.53 11.95 -23.90
CA ASN A 210 20.80 11.19 -25.12
C ASN A 210 20.66 12.01 -26.42
N ILE A 211 19.80 13.02 -26.45
CA ILE A 211 19.50 13.78 -27.67
C ILE A 211 20.17 15.16 -27.63
N VAL A 212 19.91 15.93 -26.57
CA VAL A 212 20.33 17.33 -26.49
C VAL A 212 21.83 17.43 -26.26
N VAL A 213 22.37 16.66 -25.31
CA VAL A 213 23.81 16.71 -24.98
C VAL A 213 24.70 16.32 -26.18
N PRO A 214 24.46 15.23 -26.93
CA PRO A 214 25.25 14.92 -28.11
C PRO A 214 25.08 15.95 -29.24
N ALA A 215 23.88 16.52 -29.41
CA ALA A 215 23.65 17.58 -30.40
C ALA A 215 24.42 18.86 -30.04
N GLU A 216 24.47 19.23 -28.76
CA GLU A 216 25.22 20.37 -28.28
C GLU A 216 26.74 20.16 -28.37
N ILE A 217 27.22 18.95 -28.03
CA ILE A 217 28.61 18.54 -28.27
C ILE A 217 28.95 18.61 -29.76
N ALA A 218 28.09 18.13 -30.65
CA ALA A 218 28.31 18.18 -32.09
C ALA A 218 28.38 19.62 -32.62
N LYS A 219 27.48 20.50 -32.12
CA LYS A 219 27.50 21.93 -32.44
C LYS A 219 28.81 22.59 -31.97
N GLN A 220 29.21 22.35 -30.72
CA GLN A 220 30.46 22.89 -30.17
C GLN A 220 31.68 22.35 -30.94
N LYS A 221 31.71 21.06 -31.27
CA LYS A 221 32.76 20.45 -32.08
C LYS A 221 32.87 21.12 -33.45
N ALA A 222 31.74 21.36 -34.14
CA ALA A 222 31.73 22.03 -35.44
C ALA A 222 32.24 23.47 -35.37
N ILE A 223 31.90 24.22 -34.31
CA ILE A 223 32.43 25.59 -34.10
C ILE A 223 33.93 25.54 -33.89
N ILE A 224 34.42 24.68 -32.98
CA ILE A 224 35.85 24.54 -32.69
C ILE A 224 36.62 24.10 -33.95
N GLU A 225 36.06 23.17 -34.74
CA GLU A 225 36.67 22.72 -35.98
C GLU A 225 36.73 23.84 -37.03
N ALA A 226 35.68 24.64 -37.17
CA ALA A 226 35.66 25.80 -38.06
C ALA A 226 36.66 26.88 -37.63
N GLU A 227 36.75 27.17 -36.33
CA GLU A 227 37.74 28.09 -35.77
C GLU A 227 39.18 27.58 -35.99
N ALA A 228 39.42 26.29 -35.76
CA ALA A 228 40.72 25.66 -35.99
C ALA A 228 41.12 25.69 -37.48
N GLN A 229 40.17 25.46 -38.39
CA GLN A 229 40.41 25.57 -39.83
C GLN A 229 40.69 27.01 -40.24
N ALA A 230 39.93 27.98 -39.74
CA ALA A 230 40.17 29.39 -39.99
C ALA A 230 41.55 29.83 -39.49
N GLU A 231 41.95 29.41 -38.30
CA GLU A 231 43.26 29.73 -37.73
C GLU A 231 44.39 29.05 -38.51
N LYS A 232 44.20 27.80 -38.95
CA LYS A 232 45.16 27.09 -39.81
C LYS A 232 45.37 27.85 -41.12
N ILE A 233 44.29 28.27 -41.79
CA ILE A 233 44.38 29.05 -43.04
C ILE A 233 45.08 30.38 -42.79
N ARG A 234 44.77 31.06 -41.68
CA ARG A 234 45.43 32.32 -41.30
C ARG A 234 46.94 32.15 -41.09
N LEU A 235 47.35 31.10 -40.39
CA LEU A 235 48.76 30.78 -40.16
C LEU A 235 49.47 30.37 -41.46
N GLN A 236 48.83 29.58 -42.31
CA GLN A 236 49.37 29.21 -43.63
C GLN A 236 49.54 30.42 -44.52
N ALA A 237 48.52 31.27 -44.65
CA ALA A 237 48.58 32.50 -45.44
C ALA A 237 49.65 33.46 -44.90
N LYS A 238 49.82 33.54 -43.57
CA LYS A 238 50.91 34.32 -42.97
C LYS A 238 52.28 33.72 -43.30
N GLY A 239 52.44 32.40 -43.18
CA GLY A 239 53.68 31.72 -43.54
C GLY A 239 54.04 31.87 -45.03
N GLU A 240 53.04 31.81 -45.92
CA GLU A 240 53.21 32.05 -47.36
C GLU A 240 53.55 33.52 -47.65
N ALA A 241 52.89 34.47 -46.99
CA ALA A 241 53.19 35.89 -47.10
C ALA A 241 54.62 36.20 -46.64
N ASP A 242 55.03 35.64 -45.48
CA ASP A 242 56.39 35.79 -44.95
C ASP A 242 57.42 35.15 -45.90
N ALA A 243 57.11 33.99 -46.50
CA ALA A 243 57.99 33.32 -47.47
C ALA A 243 58.12 34.10 -48.79
N ILE A 244 57.02 34.63 -49.33
CA ILE A 244 57.02 35.47 -50.54
C ILE A 244 57.78 36.77 -50.26
N PHE A 245 57.52 37.42 -49.12
CA PHE A 245 58.23 38.63 -48.72
C PHE A 245 59.73 38.38 -48.61
N ALA A 246 60.16 37.30 -47.96
CA ALA A 246 61.57 36.93 -47.86
C ALA A 246 62.21 36.66 -49.24
N LYS A 247 61.47 36.01 -50.17
CA LYS A 247 61.95 35.78 -51.53
C LYS A 247 62.08 37.08 -52.33
N MET A 248 61.06 37.94 -52.28
CA MET A 248 61.05 39.23 -52.98
C MET A 248 62.08 40.20 -52.41
N ASP A 249 62.31 40.22 -51.10
CA ASP A 249 63.37 41.00 -50.46
C ASP A 249 64.76 40.50 -50.88
N ALA A 250 64.96 39.19 -50.95
CA ALA A 250 66.20 38.60 -51.46
C ALA A 250 66.43 38.93 -52.95
N GLU A 251 65.39 38.84 -53.79
CA GLU A 251 65.44 39.22 -55.20
C GLU A 251 65.69 40.73 -55.38
N ALA A 252 65.02 41.59 -54.59
CA ALA A 252 65.20 43.03 -54.63
C ALA A 252 66.62 43.44 -54.22
N LYS A 253 67.19 42.83 -53.17
CA LYS A 253 68.59 43.04 -52.78
C LYS A 253 69.56 42.58 -53.87
N GLY A 254 69.31 41.41 -54.47
CA GLY A 254 70.12 40.92 -55.59
C GLY A 254 70.07 41.86 -56.81
N LEU A 255 68.88 42.30 -57.20
CA LEU A 255 68.68 43.27 -58.29
C LEU A 255 69.31 44.62 -57.99
N PHE A 256 69.16 45.13 -56.76
CA PHE A 256 69.78 46.38 -56.34
C PHE A 256 71.30 46.30 -56.44
N GLU A 257 71.91 45.18 -56.02
CA GLU A 257 73.35 44.96 -56.14
C GLU A 257 73.78 44.93 -57.61
N ILE A 258 73.04 44.21 -58.48
CA ILE A 258 73.32 44.15 -59.93
C ILE A 258 73.20 45.54 -60.57
N LEU A 259 72.12 46.28 -60.30
CA LEU A 259 71.89 47.62 -60.84
C LEU A 259 72.92 48.62 -60.33
N THR A 260 73.33 48.52 -59.07
CA THR A 260 74.40 49.34 -58.51
C THR A 260 75.72 49.05 -59.20
N LYS A 261 76.07 47.78 -59.41
CA LYS A 261 77.28 47.38 -60.16
C LYS A 261 77.22 47.78 -61.63
N GLN A 262 76.05 47.72 -62.27
CA GLN A 262 75.84 48.23 -63.63
C GLN A 262 75.96 49.74 -63.70
N ALA A 263 75.39 50.48 -62.74
CA ALA A 263 75.51 51.93 -62.65
C ALA A 263 76.97 52.35 -62.41
N GLU A 264 77.71 51.66 -61.54
CA GLU A 264 79.15 51.81 -61.37
C GLU A 264 79.90 51.52 -62.69
N GLY A 265 79.52 50.46 -63.42
CA GLY A 265 80.07 50.13 -64.73
C GLY A 265 79.82 51.22 -65.76
N TYR A 266 78.60 51.74 -65.86
CA TYR A 266 78.27 52.86 -66.74
C TYR A 266 79.01 54.14 -66.33
N ASP A 267 79.14 54.43 -65.03
CA ASP A 267 79.92 55.57 -64.54
C ASP A 267 81.41 55.44 -64.93
N GLN A 268 81.98 54.23 -64.88
CA GLN A 268 83.33 53.96 -65.38
C GLN A 268 83.46 54.17 -66.89
N VAL A 269 82.46 53.74 -67.68
CA VAL A 269 82.44 53.98 -69.14
C VAL A 269 82.34 55.47 -69.45
N VAL A 270 81.50 56.22 -68.73
CA VAL A 270 81.36 57.68 -68.88
C VAL A 270 82.65 58.41 -68.49
N LYS A 271 83.31 57.99 -67.40
CA LYS A 271 84.62 58.51 -67.00
C LYS A 271 85.72 58.19 -68.02
N ALA A 272 85.72 56.98 -68.58
CA ALA A 272 86.66 56.58 -69.63
C ALA A 272 86.43 57.35 -70.94
N ALA A 273 85.19 57.73 -71.25
CA ALA A 273 84.82 58.56 -72.39
C ALA A 273 85.12 60.06 -72.22
N GLY A 274 85.87 60.45 -71.19
CA GLY A 274 86.32 61.83 -70.99
C GLY A 274 85.24 62.80 -70.49
N GLY A 275 84.12 62.29 -69.95
CA GLY A 275 83.06 63.11 -69.35
C GLY A 275 82.10 63.78 -70.34
N ASP A 276 82.18 63.45 -71.63
CA ASP A 276 81.25 63.98 -72.63
C ASP A 276 79.99 63.09 -72.74
N THR A 277 78.88 63.62 -72.24
CA THR A 277 77.59 62.91 -72.14
C THR A 277 77.03 62.46 -73.50
N ASN A 278 77.38 63.15 -74.59
CA ASN A 278 76.93 62.78 -75.94
C ASN A 278 77.66 61.55 -76.50
N SER A 279 78.94 61.38 -76.17
CA SER A 279 79.77 60.27 -76.66
C SER A 279 79.43 58.95 -75.97
N ALA A 280 79.14 59.01 -74.66
CA ALA A 280 78.61 57.87 -73.91
C ALA A 280 77.23 57.43 -74.41
N PHE A 281 76.38 58.37 -74.83
CA PHE A 281 75.06 58.06 -75.39
C PHE A 281 75.18 57.41 -76.79
N GLN A 282 76.12 57.84 -77.63
CA GLN A 282 76.39 57.18 -78.91
C GLN A 282 76.91 55.75 -78.73
N LEU A 283 77.80 55.50 -77.77
CA LEU A 283 78.27 54.15 -77.45
C LEU A 283 77.12 53.26 -76.94
N LEU A 284 76.26 53.80 -76.07
CA LEU A 284 75.13 53.08 -75.49
C LEU A 284 74.04 52.77 -76.52
N ILE A 285 73.77 53.69 -77.46
CA ILE A 285 72.92 53.39 -78.63
C ILE A 285 73.55 52.30 -79.49
N LEU A 286 74.86 52.36 -79.73
CA LEU A 286 75.55 51.33 -80.53
C LEU A 286 75.47 49.94 -79.88
N GLU A 287 75.59 49.86 -78.55
CA GLU A 287 75.47 48.61 -77.79
C GLU A 287 74.02 48.11 -77.69
N LYS A 288 73.03 49.01 -77.67
CA LYS A 288 71.59 48.68 -77.65
C LYS A 288 70.95 48.52 -79.03
N LEU A 289 71.66 48.86 -80.12
CA LEU A 289 71.19 48.68 -81.50
C LEU A 289 70.80 47.22 -81.84
N PRO A 290 71.54 46.17 -81.42
CA PRO A 290 71.13 44.79 -81.68
C PRO A 290 69.80 44.45 -81.01
N GLU A 291 69.57 44.96 -79.80
CA GLU A 291 68.34 44.75 -79.02
C GLU A 291 67.16 45.48 -79.67
N LEU A 292 67.36 46.74 -80.08
CA LEU A 292 66.37 47.51 -80.85
C LEU A 292 66.01 46.83 -82.18
N VAL A 293 67.01 46.36 -82.94
CA VAL A 293 66.77 45.64 -84.20
C VAL A 293 66.00 44.35 -83.95
N LYS A 294 66.32 43.61 -82.89
CA LYS A 294 65.60 42.37 -82.54
C LYS A 294 64.12 42.66 -82.22
N THR A 295 63.84 43.66 -81.39
CA THR A 295 62.47 44.06 -81.04
C THR A 295 61.70 44.58 -82.26
N GLN A 296 62.37 45.33 -83.16
CA GLN A 296 61.77 45.78 -84.43
C GLN A 296 61.43 44.59 -85.35
N VAL A 297 62.32 43.60 -85.47
CA VAL A 297 62.09 42.38 -86.28
C VAL A 297 60.96 41.53 -85.69
N GLU A 298 60.86 41.45 -84.36
CA GLU A 298 59.75 40.78 -83.69
C GLU A 298 58.41 41.50 -83.92
N ALA A 299 58.39 42.84 -83.96
CA ALA A 299 57.18 43.62 -84.27
C ALA A 299 56.69 43.45 -85.73
N VAL A 300 57.61 43.27 -86.69
CA VAL A 300 57.25 43.08 -88.12
C VAL A 300 56.82 41.63 -88.43
N LYS A 301 57.24 40.65 -87.63
CA LYS A 301 56.76 39.26 -87.74
C LYS A 301 55.26 39.09 -87.42
N GLY A 302 54.64 40.07 -86.77
CA GLY A 302 53.24 40.01 -86.31
C GLY A 302 52.17 40.40 -87.34
N ILE A 303 52.53 40.93 -88.53
CA ILE A 303 51.53 41.36 -89.53
C ILE A 303 51.27 40.24 -90.54
N LYS A 304 50.31 39.35 -90.20
CA LYS A 304 49.57 38.52 -91.17
C LYS A 304 48.19 39.14 -91.38
N ILE A 305 47.98 39.87 -92.47
CA ILE A 305 46.63 40.33 -92.87
C ILE A 305 46.00 39.21 -93.70
N ASP A 306 45.37 38.26 -93.03
CA ASP A 306 44.54 37.23 -93.67
C ASP A 306 43.12 37.78 -93.87
N LYS A 307 42.84 38.24 -95.11
CA LYS A 307 41.50 38.36 -95.72
C LYS A 307 40.55 39.45 -95.16
N VAL A 308 40.57 40.63 -95.79
CA VAL A 308 39.50 41.63 -95.68
C VAL A 308 38.35 41.23 -96.60
N THR A 309 37.15 41.02 -96.05
CA THR A 309 35.93 40.67 -96.80
C THR A 309 35.05 41.91 -96.90
N VAL A 310 34.95 42.48 -98.10
CA VAL A 310 34.10 43.63 -98.40
C VAL A 310 32.67 43.14 -98.64
N TRP A 311 31.71 43.64 -97.86
CA TRP A 311 30.29 43.44 -98.11
C TRP A 311 29.75 44.63 -98.91
N ASP A 312 29.24 44.34 -100.11
CA ASP A 312 28.54 45.25 -101.01
C ASP A 312 27.04 45.16 -100.73
N GLY A 313 26.42 46.30 -100.40
CA GLY A 313 25.00 46.44 -100.10
C GLY A 313 24.45 47.65 -100.87
N ASN A 314 23.92 47.37 -102.05
CA ASN A 314 23.39 48.33 -103.02
C ASN A 314 22.12 49.05 -102.52
N GLY A 315 22.10 50.39 -102.60
CA GLY A 315 20.95 51.24 -102.26
C GLY A 315 21.16 52.76 -102.44
N ASN A 316 21.25 53.22 -103.70
CA ASN A 316 20.87 54.54 -104.25
C ASN A 316 21.64 55.86 -103.91
N ASN A 317 22.36 56.39 -104.94
CA ASN A 317 22.60 57.80 -105.41
C ASN A 317 22.96 58.94 -104.40
N GLU A 318 23.89 59.89 -104.64
CA GLU A 318 24.36 60.56 -105.87
C GLU A 318 25.88 60.92 -105.78
N ASN A 319 26.72 60.27 -106.58
CA ASN A 319 27.98 60.76 -107.18
C ASN A 319 28.81 59.53 -107.58
N GLY A 320 28.85 59.23 -108.88
CA GLY A 320 29.53 58.05 -109.41
C GLY A 320 31.02 58.04 -109.09
N ASN A 321 31.41 57.22 -108.11
CA ASN A 321 32.75 56.73 -107.86
C ASN A 321 32.68 55.41 -107.08
N THR A 322 33.37 54.39 -107.57
CA THR A 322 33.38 53.00 -107.06
C THR A 322 33.96 52.89 -105.64
N SER A 323 33.39 52.00 -104.82
CA SER A 323 33.70 51.74 -103.40
C SER A 323 35.17 51.43 -103.05
N THR A 324 36.05 51.25 -104.03
CA THR A 324 37.50 51.12 -103.84
C THR A 324 38.20 52.47 -103.62
N ALA A 325 37.68 53.57 -104.17
CA ALA A 325 38.25 54.91 -104.00
C ALA A 325 38.05 55.48 -102.58
N ASN A 326 36.92 55.15 -101.93
CA ASN A 326 36.64 55.56 -100.55
C ASN A 326 37.41 54.73 -99.50
N PHE A 327 37.83 53.50 -99.80
CA PHE A 327 38.71 52.71 -98.93
C PHE A 327 40.15 53.25 -98.94
N VAL A 328 40.69 53.58 -100.11
CA VAL A 328 42.03 54.16 -100.25
C VAL A 328 42.09 55.58 -99.67
N SER A 329 41.06 56.40 -99.87
CA SER A 329 40.98 57.74 -99.24
C SER A 329 40.72 57.70 -97.73
N GLY A 330 40.12 56.63 -97.20
CA GLY A 330 39.94 56.39 -95.76
C GLY A 330 41.22 55.92 -95.06
N MET A 331 42.02 55.08 -95.73
CA MET A 331 43.31 54.60 -95.23
C MET A 331 44.40 55.68 -95.22
N MET A 332 44.30 56.66 -96.13
CA MET A 332 45.20 57.82 -96.17
C MET A 332 44.83 58.93 -95.17
N LYS A 333 43.64 58.85 -94.55
CA LYS A 333 43.19 59.72 -93.44
C LYS A 333 43.30 59.06 -92.05
N SER A 334 43.56 57.75 -91.98
CA SER A 334 43.69 56.98 -90.73
C SER A 334 45.15 56.76 -90.29
N VAL A 335 46.12 57.39 -90.96
CA VAL A 335 47.45 57.61 -90.38
C VAL A 335 47.37 58.97 -89.67
N PRO A 336 47.31 59.00 -88.32
CA PRO A 336 47.37 60.26 -87.61
C PRO A 336 48.65 60.98 -88.02
N PRO A 337 48.61 62.26 -88.39
CA PRO A 337 49.83 63.02 -88.59
C PRO A 337 50.68 62.89 -87.32
N LEU A 338 51.92 62.45 -87.46
CA LEU A 338 52.91 62.28 -86.38
C LEU A 338 53.09 63.54 -85.49
N ASN A 339 52.49 64.67 -85.86
CA ASN A 339 52.41 65.90 -85.07
C ASN A 339 51.56 65.78 -83.79
N ASP A 340 50.47 64.99 -83.77
CA ASP A 340 49.54 65.02 -82.63
C ASP A 340 49.93 64.09 -81.48
N LEU A 341 50.75 63.06 -81.75
CA LEU A 341 51.33 62.20 -80.71
C LEU A 341 52.55 62.85 -80.02
N PHE A 342 53.25 63.76 -80.69
CA PHE A 342 54.40 64.46 -80.10
C PHE A 342 54.01 65.67 -79.24
N ASN A 343 52.90 66.33 -79.54
CA ASN A 343 52.41 67.47 -78.73
C ASN A 343 51.77 67.05 -77.39
N MET A 344 51.30 65.81 -77.25
CA MET A 344 50.83 65.26 -75.96
C MET A 344 51.97 64.88 -74.98
N ALA A 345 53.21 64.80 -75.47
CA ALA A 345 54.40 64.44 -74.68
C ALA A 345 55.29 65.65 -74.32
N GLY A 346 54.85 66.88 -74.62
CA GLY A 346 55.49 68.12 -74.15
C GLY A 346 56.87 68.44 -74.75
N LEU A 347 57.23 67.87 -75.91
CA LEU A 347 58.54 68.05 -76.54
C LEU A 347 58.40 68.51 -77.99
N ASN A 348 58.92 69.72 -78.28
CA ASN A 348 58.96 70.29 -79.63
C ASN A 348 60.01 69.59 -80.49
N LEU A 349 59.62 69.14 -81.69
CA LEU A 349 60.54 68.53 -82.65
C LEU A 349 61.52 69.57 -83.23
N PRO A 350 62.83 69.29 -83.31
CA PRO A 350 63.81 70.10 -84.04
C PRO A 350 63.43 70.23 -85.52
N SER A 351 63.66 71.41 -86.09
CA SER A 351 63.19 71.89 -87.40
C SER A 351 63.65 71.10 -88.65
N TYR A 352 64.39 69.99 -88.49
CA TYR A 352 64.96 69.23 -89.60
C TYR A 352 64.10 68.02 -90.05
N LEU A 353 63.06 67.64 -89.29
CA LEU A 353 62.13 66.57 -89.66
C LEU A 353 60.79 67.07 -90.22
N LYS A 354 60.67 68.40 -90.42
CA LYS A 354 59.54 69.03 -91.11
C LYS A 354 59.88 69.14 -92.60
N GLY A 355 59.80 68.00 -93.29
CA GLY A 355 60.08 67.90 -94.73
C GLY A 355 59.12 68.74 -95.58
N LYS A 356 59.66 69.27 -96.68
CA LYS A 356 58.89 69.75 -97.83
C LYS A 356 58.61 68.58 -98.77
#